data_AF-A0A5B6UUV0-F1
#
_entry.id   AF-A0A5B6UUV0-F1
#
_cell.length_a   1.000
_cell.length_b   1.000
_cell.length_c   1.000
_cell.angle_alpha   90.00
_cell.angle_beta   90.00
_cell.angle_gamma   90.00
#
_symmetry.space_group_name_H-M   'P 1'
#
loop_
_entity.id
_entity.type
_entity.pdbx_description
1 polymer ?
#
loop_
_entity_poly.entity_id
_entity_poly.type
_entity_poly.pdbx_seq_one_letter_code
_entity_poly.pdbx_strand_id
1 'polypeptide(L)'
;MRYDVLYPHKYIFDKKTGMQNSEIFVEGDPEGDPEMAVITAQARESSSEDTGYSFVHGRITGTAKDVFLGRAWKSSPRVVYSYTEMDEIVHPGGWSSNRQPERAETVYYGEYKCTGKGATPATREKFVKQLSDAEAEPFLVLDYVEGTKWLLPPPTKEMDAKRIEGNEVYALAMCVSILLFASIVVSQPIRADKSQVEAWFNDIIKPVKERGKTLDPELVEAETEPRIIKVMQGGGGEFNTITKAIESVPSGNAKRVIISIGPGSYKEKIKIERNKPFITLLGDPKNMPNLTFDGTAKQYGTVDSATLITESSYFVGANLNIVNTAPRPDGKMDTLCDDRGNHFFKDCHIRGTVDFIFGSGTSLYLNSEIFVEGDPEGDPEMAVITAQARESSSEDTGYSFVHGRITGTAKDVFLGRAWKSSPRVVYSYTEMDEINGLTRKTVYYGEYKCTGKGATPATREKFVKQLSDAEAEPFLVLDYVEGTKWLLPPPTVPN
;
A
#
# COMPACT_ATOMS: atom_id res chain seq x y z
N MET A 1 -0.36 -2.98 24.30
CA MET A 1 0.32 -1.99 23.41
C MET A 1 -0.43 -0.67 23.57
N ARG A 2 0.25 0.49 23.59
CA ARG A 2 -0.39 1.82 23.63
C ARG A 2 -0.31 2.44 22.25
N TYR A 3 -1.44 2.90 21.73
CA TYR A 3 -1.59 3.56 20.44
C TYR A 3 -1.99 5.00 20.67
N ASP A 4 -1.14 5.95 20.28
CA ASP A 4 -1.46 7.37 20.34
C ASP A 4 -2.12 7.77 19.00
N VAL A 5 -3.40 8.15 19.07
CA VAL A 5 -4.17 8.66 17.91
C VAL A 5 -3.92 10.16 17.81
N LEU A 6 -3.06 10.54 16.85
CA LEU A 6 -2.75 11.94 16.55
C LEU A 6 -3.74 12.52 15.55
N TYR A 7 -4.32 13.63 15.95
CA TYR A 7 -5.28 14.44 15.21
C TYR A 7 -4.69 15.01 13.91
N PRO A 8 -5.41 15.10 12.76
CA PRO A 8 -6.74 14.56 12.42
C PRO A 8 -6.73 13.32 11.49
N HIS A 9 -5.59 12.60 11.35
CA HIS A 9 -5.39 11.78 10.14
C HIS A 9 -5.03 10.29 10.30
N LYS A 10 -5.06 9.70 11.49
CA LYS A 10 -4.86 8.24 11.63
C LYS A 10 -6.19 7.50 11.59
N TYR A 11 -6.45 6.79 10.49
CA TYR A 11 -7.50 5.77 10.43
C TYR A 11 -6.85 4.41 10.29
N ILE A 12 -7.32 3.43 11.04
CA ILE A 12 -7.02 2.02 10.75
C ILE A 12 -7.65 1.73 9.39
N PHE A 13 -6.91 1.11 8.48
CA PHE A 13 -7.40 0.68 7.18
C PHE A 13 -6.94 -0.74 6.86
N ASP A 14 -7.76 -1.74 7.16
CA ASP A 14 -7.52 -3.12 6.75
C ASP A 14 -8.84 -3.82 6.39
N LYS A 15 -8.74 -4.93 5.63
CA LYS A 15 -9.87 -5.84 5.36
C LYS A 15 -10.50 -6.26 6.68
N LYS A 16 -9.74 -6.80 7.62
CA LYS A 16 -10.18 -7.00 9.00
C LYS A 16 -9.08 -6.68 9.98
N THR A 17 -9.37 -5.83 10.96
CA THR A 17 -8.43 -5.51 12.03
C THR A 17 -8.95 -6.01 13.36
N GLY A 18 -8.07 -6.67 14.11
CA GLY A 18 -8.33 -7.18 15.45
C GLY A 18 -7.31 -6.59 16.40
N MET A 19 -7.77 -5.87 17.41
CA MET A 19 -6.90 -5.35 18.48
C MET A 19 -7.32 -5.94 19.81
N GLN A 20 -6.40 -6.61 20.49
CA GLN A 20 -6.64 -7.21 21.79
C GLN A 20 -5.72 -6.61 22.86
N ASN A 21 -6.21 -6.40 24.08
CA ASN A 21 -5.41 -5.94 25.23
C ASN A 21 -4.59 -4.66 24.94
N SER A 22 -5.23 -3.70 24.28
CA SER A 22 -4.59 -2.49 23.77
C SER A 22 -5.20 -1.23 24.37
N GLU A 23 -4.36 -0.22 24.63
CA GLU A 23 -4.79 1.12 25.03
C GLU A 23 -4.76 2.04 23.81
N ILE A 24 -5.86 2.74 23.56
CA ILE A 24 -5.99 3.82 22.58
C ILE A 24 -5.99 5.12 23.38
N PHE A 25 -4.93 5.91 23.23
CA PHE A 25 -4.79 7.22 23.84
C PHE A 25 -5.07 8.30 22.78
N VAL A 26 -6.08 9.15 23.02
CA VAL A 26 -6.49 10.19 22.08
C VAL A 26 -5.98 11.55 22.55
N GLU A 27 -5.00 12.10 21.85
CA GLU A 27 -4.40 13.38 22.19
C GLU A 27 -5.24 14.54 21.67
N GLY A 28 -5.58 15.48 22.57
CA GLY A 28 -6.32 16.69 22.22
C GLY A 28 -5.43 17.73 21.55
N ASP A 29 -5.98 18.48 20.62
CA ASP A 29 -5.27 19.59 19.96
C ASP A 29 -4.92 20.70 20.98
N PRO A 30 -3.63 21.04 21.16
CA PRO A 30 -3.22 22.15 22.02
C PRO A 30 -3.65 23.54 21.50
N GLU A 31 -4.02 23.67 20.22
CA GLU A 31 -4.42 24.94 19.60
C GLU A 31 -5.94 25.20 19.62
N GLY A 32 -6.75 24.17 19.91
CA GLY A 32 -8.19 24.28 20.15
C GLY A 32 -9.07 24.32 18.90
N ASP A 33 -8.63 23.73 17.78
CA ASP A 33 -9.42 23.66 16.54
C ASP A 33 -10.72 22.84 16.76
N PRO A 34 -11.90 23.37 16.38
CA PRO A 34 -13.21 22.74 16.62
C PRO A 34 -13.53 21.47 15.79
N GLU A 35 -12.56 20.79 15.20
CA GLU A 35 -12.84 19.61 14.38
C GLU A 35 -13.19 18.36 15.23
N MET A 36 -13.88 17.38 14.63
CA MET A 36 -14.39 16.17 15.30
C MET A 36 -13.29 15.09 15.50
N ALA A 37 -12.96 14.76 16.76
CA ALA A 37 -12.07 13.64 17.09
C ALA A 37 -12.73 12.29 16.82
N VAL A 38 -12.10 11.43 16.02
CA VAL A 38 -12.66 10.12 15.67
C VAL A 38 -11.59 9.02 15.70
N ILE A 39 -11.88 7.91 16.40
CA ILE A 39 -10.94 6.79 16.55
C ILE A 39 -10.93 5.88 15.30
N THR A 40 -12.08 5.64 14.67
CA THR A 40 -12.18 4.74 13.50
C THR A 40 -12.96 5.35 12.33
N ALA A 41 -12.57 5.01 11.11
CA ALA A 41 -13.37 5.30 9.91
C ALA A 41 -13.23 4.14 8.91
N GLN A 42 -14.07 3.13 9.07
CA GLN A 42 -13.96 1.87 8.33
C GLN A 42 -14.58 1.98 6.92
N ALA A 43 -13.93 1.36 5.95
CA ALA A 43 -14.10 1.58 4.51
C ALA A 43 -15.15 0.71 3.80
N ARG A 44 -15.91 -0.09 4.54
CA ARG A 44 -16.80 -1.09 3.95
C ARG A 44 -17.94 -0.44 3.19
N GLU A 45 -18.19 -0.90 1.97
CA GLU A 45 -19.22 -0.33 1.11
C GLU A 45 -20.53 -1.13 1.16
N SER A 46 -20.46 -2.46 1.32
CA SER A 46 -21.65 -3.31 1.35
C SER A 46 -21.77 -4.20 2.59
N SER A 47 -23.00 -4.64 2.89
CA SER A 47 -23.27 -5.64 3.93
C SER A 47 -22.79 -7.07 3.58
N SER A 48 -22.41 -7.34 2.32
CA SER A 48 -21.88 -8.63 1.89
C SER A 48 -20.36 -8.75 2.01
N GLU A 49 -19.65 -7.63 2.16
CA GLU A 49 -18.22 -7.66 2.43
C GLU A 49 -17.92 -8.22 3.82
N ASP A 50 -17.02 -9.19 3.90
CA ASP A 50 -16.51 -9.68 5.17
C ASP A 50 -15.29 -8.86 5.63
N THR A 51 -15.49 -7.56 5.82
CA THR A 51 -14.47 -6.61 6.30
C THR A 51 -14.92 -5.86 7.56
N GLY A 52 -14.02 -5.39 8.42
CA GLY A 52 -14.40 -4.65 9.64
C GLY A 52 -13.36 -4.63 10.74
N TYR A 53 -13.62 -3.85 11.80
CA TYR A 53 -12.72 -3.76 12.96
C TYR A 53 -13.36 -4.39 14.21
N SER A 54 -12.55 -5.15 14.95
CA SER A 54 -12.90 -5.68 16.27
C SER A 54 -11.83 -5.27 17.29
N PHE A 55 -12.26 -4.63 18.37
CA PHE A 55 -11.43 -4.25 19.51
C PHE A 55 -11.91 -5.04 20.73
N VAL A 56 -11.02 -5.80 21.36
CA VAL A 56 -11.36 -6.73 22.44
C VAL A 56 -10.47 -6.47 23.65
N HIS A 57 -11.05 -6.30 24.84
CA HIS A 57 -10.30 -6.01 26.08
C HIS A 57 -9.39 -4.77 25.96
N GLY A 58 -9.92 -3.72 25.33
CA GLY A 58 -9.19 -2.47 25.13
C GLY A 58 -9.38 -1.46 26.27
N ARG A 59 -8.65 -0.36 26.18
CA ARG A 59 -8.90 0.85 26.97
C ARG A 59 -8.86 2.08 26.07
N ILE A 60 -9.80 3.02 26.24
CA ILE A 60 -9.81 4.31 25.54
C ILE A 60 -9.60 5.41 26.59
N THR A 61 -8.47 6.11 26.48
CA THR A 61 -8.05 7.20 27.36
C THR A 61 -7.58 8.38 26.50
N GLY A 62 -7.24 9.52 27.11
CA GLY A 62 -6.73 10.65 26.33
C GLY A 62 -6.90 12.00 27.01
N THR A 63 -6.41 13.04 26.33
CA THR A 63 -6.58 14.45 26.71
C THR A 63 -7.59 15.17 25.83
N ALA A 64 -7.98 14.56 24.70
CA ALA A 64 -9.02 15.09 23.82
C ALA A 64 -10.38 15.15 24.53
N LYS A 65 -11.25 16.03 24.05
CA LYS A 65 -12.66 16.09 24.47
C LYS A 65 -13.53 15.72 23.28
N ASP A 66 -14.69 15.15 23.57
CA ASP A 66 -15.75 14.93 22.56
C ASP A 66 -15.38 13.93 21.45
N VAL A 67 -14.77 12.81 21.84
CA VAL A 67 -14.21 11.81 20.93
C VAL A 67 -15.25 10.79 20.46
N PHE A 68 -15.39 10.62 19.16
CA PHE A 68 -16.22 9.57 18.57
C PHE A 68 -15.43 8.26 18.41
N LEU A 69 -16.05 7.15 18.80
CA LEU A 69 -15.55 5.79 18.61
C LEU A 69 -15.38 5.44 17.13
N GLY A 70 -16.20 6.04 16.27
CA GLY A 70 -16.07 5.91 14.82
C GLY A 70 -16.98 6.83 14.01
N ARG A 71 -16.62 7.01 12.73
CA ARG A 71 -17.44 7.67 11.72
C ARG A 71 -17.63 6.82 10.48
N ALA A 72 -18.77 6.99 9.81
CA ALA A 72 -19.04 6.26 8.57
C ALA A 72 -18.21 6.84 7.42
N TRP A 73 -17.10 6.20 7.06
CA TRP A 73 -16.28 6.64 5.92
C TRP A 73 -16.96 6.30 4.59
N LYS A 74 -17.42 5.06 4.47
CA LYS A 74 -18.17 4.54 3.32
C LYS A 74 -19.59 4.14 3.73
N SER A 75 -20.32 3.48 2.85
CA SER A 75 -21.76 3.25 2.99
C SER A 75 -22.14 2.21 4.05
N SER A 76 -21.32 1.19 4.34
CA SER A 76 -21.71 0.09 5.26
C SER A 76 -20.61 -0.30 6.27
N PRO A 77 -20.00 0.66 6.98
CA PRO A 77 -18.86 0.42 7.87
C PRO A 77 -19.20 -0.57 8.98
N ARG A 78 -18.22 -1.39 9.40
CA ARG A 78 -18.37 -2.35 10.50
C ARG A 78 -17.27 -2.18 11.54
N VAL A 79 -17.64 -1.80 12.77
CA VAL A 79 -16.72 -1.61 13.90
C VAL A 79 -17.38 -2.11 15.19
N VAL A 80 -16.67 -2.94 15.96
CA VAL A 80 -17.15 -3.49 17.24
C VAL A 80 -16.11 -3.26 18.34
N TYR A 81 -16.54 -2.68 19.46
CA TYR A 81 -15.77 -2.63 20.71
C TYR A 81 -16.36 -3.62 21.71
N SER A 82 -15.53 -4.51 22.24
CA SER A 82 -15.90 -5.56 23.17
C SER A 82 -15.03 -5.51 24.42
N TYR A 83 -15.64 -5.51 25.60
CA TYR A 83 -14.92 -5.45 26.88
C TYR A 83 -13.94 -4.27 26.98
N THR A 84 -14.25 -3.16 26.32
CA THR A 84 -13.38 -1.98 26.29
C THR A 84 -13.77 -1.01 27.42
N GLU A 85 -12.81 -0.62 28.24
CA GLU A 85 -13.00 0.44 29.25
C GLU A 85 -12.81 1.81 28.57
N MET A 86 -13.82 2.68 28.65
CA MET A 86 -13.86 3.99 28.00
C MET A 86 -13.86 5.12 29.03
N ASP A 87 -12.91 6.04 28.94
CA ASP A 87 -12.87 7.23 29.80
C ASP A 87 -13.86 8.31 29.35
N GLU A 88 -14.05 9.34 30.16
CA GLU A 88 -15.05 10.41 29.97
C GLU A 88 -14.83 11.29 28.72
N ILE A 89 -13.76 11.06 27.97
CA ILE A 89 -13.45 11.75 26.72
C ILE A 89 -14.38 11.35 25.57
N VAL A 90 -15.03 10.19 25.65
CA VAL A 90 -15.89 9.67 24.57
C VAL A 90 -17.19 10.46 24.50
N HIS A 91 -17.50 10.98 23.30
CA HIS A 91 -18.72 11.71 22.99
C HIS A 91 -19.96 10.88 23.43
N PRO A 92 -20.99 11.46 24.06
CA PRO A 92 -22.15 10.72 24.56
C PRO A 92 -22.87 9.89 23.48
N GLY A 93 -23.03 10.45 22.27
CA GLY A 93 -23.54 9.75 21.09
C GLY A 93 -22.65 8.60 20.59
N GLY A 94 -21.36 8.59 20.95
CA GLY A 94 -20.36 7.57 20.68
C GLY A 94 -19.94 7.44 19.22
N TRP A 95 -20.84 7.65 18.27
CA TRP A 95 -20.66 7.29 16.86
C TRP A 95 -21.23 8.35 15.93
N SER A 96 -20.66 8.47 14.73
CA SER A 96 -21.07 9.46 13.74
C SER A 96 -21.48 8.82 12.42
N SER A 97 -22.62 9.24 11.86
CA SER A 97 -23.02 8.94 10.48
C SER A 97 -22.27 9.79 9.44
N ASN A 98 -21.29 10.60 9.88
CA ASN A 98 -20.50 11.50 9.03
C ASN A 98 -21.38 12.52 8.27
N ARG A 99 -22.41 13.05 8.94
CA ARG A 99 -23.41 13.99 8.38
C ARG A 99 -24.19 13.43 7.18
N GLN A 100 -24.29 12.10 7.07
CA GLN A 100 -25.04 11.39 6.04
C GLN A 100 -26.09 10.51 6.73
N PRO A 101 -27.29 11.04 7.02
CA PRO A 101 -28.33 10.34 7.77
C PRO A 101 -28.69 8.97 7.21
N GLU A 102 -28.65 8.80 5.88
CA GLU A 102 -28.92 7.55 5.18
C GLU A 102 -27.98 6.41 5.58
N ARG A 103 -26.75 6.72 6.03
CA ARG A 103 -25.78 5.71 6.48
C ARG A 103 -26.16 5.08 7.82
N ALA A 104 -27.05 5.72 8.59
CA ALA A 104 -27.55 5.15 9.84
C ALA A 104 -28.25 3.79 9.63
N GLU A 105 -28.76 3.52 8.43
CA GLU A 105 -29.46 2.28 8.10
C GLU A 105 -28.51 1.11 7.79
N THR A 106 -27.26 1.42 7.44
CA THR A 106 -26.31 0.46 6.85
C THR A 106 -25.05 0.26 7.69
N VAL A 107 -24.76 1.16 8.64
CA VAL A 107 -23.64 1.00 9.58
C VAL A 107 -23.84 -0.19 10.51
N TYR A 108 -22.75 -0.89 10.84
CA TYR A 108 -22.71 -1.90 11.89
C TYR A 108 -21.74 -1.43 12.98
N TYR A 109 -22.26 -0.65 13.94
CA TYR A 109 -21.50 -0.22 15.11
C TYR A 109 -21.98 -0.95 16.35
N GLY A 110 -21.07 -1.70 16.96
CA GLY A 110 -21.36 -2.56 18.09
C GLY A 110 -20.56 -2.18 19.33
N GLU A 111 -21.21 -2.17 20.48
CA GLU A 111 -20.58 -2.18 21.78
C GLU A 111 -21.04 -3.43 22.54
N TYR A 112 -20.09 -4.15 23.13
CA TYR A 112 -20.37 -5.38 23.88
C TYR A 112 -19.65 -5.34 25.23
N LYS A 113 -20.41 -5.26 26.32
CA LYS A 113 -19.88 -5.23 27.70
C LYS A 113 -18.74 -4.21 27.91
N CYS A 114 -18.81 -3.08 27.21
CA CYS A 114 -17.93 -1.94 27.43
C CYS A 114 -18.25 -1.29 28.79
N THR A 115 -17.23 -0.75 29.46
CA THR A 115 -17.34 -0.19 30.82
C THR A 115 -16.64 1.17 30.88
N GLY A 116 -16.68 1.84 32.03
CA GLY A 116 -16.05 3.16 32.22
C GLY A 116 -17.00 4.34 31.98
N LYS A 117 -16.53 5.55 32.28
CA LYS A 117 -17.35 6.77 32.27
C LYS A 117 -17.85 7.16 30.88
N GLY A 118 -17.07 6.84 29.82
CA GLY A 118 -17.42 7.11 28.44
C GLY A 118 -18.32 6.06 27.79
N ALA A 119 -18.51 4.90 28.44
CA ALA A 119 -19.41 3.85 27.98
C ALA A 119 -20.84 4.13 28.45
N THR A 120 -21.56 4.97 27.71
CA THR A 120 -22.90 5.44 28.07
C THR A 120 -23.98 4.97 27.07
N PRO A 121 -24.39 3.69 27.08
CA PRO A 121 -25.36 3.13 26.13
C PRO A 121 -26.65 3.93 25.97
N ALA A 122 -27.16 4.52 27.05
CA ALA A 122 -28.40 5.29 27.05
C ALA A 122 -28.34 6.60 26.23
N THR A 123 -27.14 7.12 25.96
CA THR A 123 -26.92 8.36 25.20
C THR A 123 -26.44 8.11 23.78
N ARG A 124 -26.21 6.85 23.39
CA ARG A 124 -25.69 6.50 22.07
C ARG A 124 -26.69 6.82 20.97
N GLU A 125 -26.16 7.07 19.78
CA GLU A 125 -26.96 7.18 18.58
C GLU A 125 -27.82 5.93 18.35
N LYS A 126 -29.03 6.11 17.82
CA LYS A 126 -30.04 5.02 17.74
C LYS A 126 -29.62 3.83 16.89
N PHE A 127 -28.70 4.03 15.94
CA PHE A 127 -28.18 2.97 15.06
C PHE A 127 -27.09 2.12 15.72
N VAL A 128 -26.64 2.47 16.93
CA VAL A 128 -25.60 1.74 17.67
C VAL A 128 -26.22 0.51 18.34
N LYS A 129 -25.55 -0.63 18.18
CA LYS A 129 -26.00 -1.90 18.73
C LYS A 129 -25.28 -2.20 20.04
N GLN A 130 -26.06 -2.43 21.10
CA GLN A 130 -25.56 -3.13 22.28
C GLN A 130 -25.70 -4.62 22.00
N LEU A 131 -24.58 -5.27 21.71
CA LEU A 131 -24.58 -6.66 21.23
C LEU A 131 -24.94 -7.62 22.38
N SER A 132 -25.67 -8.68 22.04
CA SER A 132 -25.81 -9.87 22.89
C SER A 132 -24.55 -10.75 22.83
N ASP A 133 -24.46 -11.74 23.73
CA ASP A 133 -23.35 -12.70 23.74
C ASP A 133 -23.18 -13.41 22.38
N ALA A 134 -24.29 -13.82 21.74
CA ALA A 134 -24.27 -14.49 20.44
C ALA A 134 -23.90 -13.55 19.27
N GLU A 135 -24.29 -12.27 19.34
CA GLU A 135 -23.92 -11.28 18.32
C GLU A 135 -22.46 -10.85 18.43
N ALA A 136 -21.90 -10.87 19.64
CA ALA A 136 -20.50 -10.51 19.88
C ALA A 136 -19.53 -11.65 19.55
N GLU A 137 -19.93 -12.91 19.75
CA GLU A 137 -19.08 -14.10 19.58
C GLU A 137 -18.20 -14.09 18.31
N PRO A 138 -18.71 -13.78 17.10
CA PRO A 138 -17.90 -13.78 15.88
C PRO A 138 -16.76 -12.76 15.88
N PHE A 139 -16.83 -11.73 16.73
CA PHE A 139 -15.84 -10.67 16.85
C PHE A 139 -14.80 -10.92 17.96
N LEU A 140 -15.03 -11.92 18.82
CA LEU A 140 -14.20 -12.24 19.99
C LEU A 140 -13.13 -13.31 19.71
N VAL A 141 -13.18 -13.96 18.55
CA VAL A 141 -12.31 -15.09 18.20
C VAL A 141 -11.22 -14.69 17.22
N LEU A 142 -10.07 -15.37 17.28
CA LEU A 142 -8.94 -15.14 16.36
C LEU A 142 -9.32 -15.35 14.89
N ASP A 143 -10.27 -16.26 14.62
CA ASP A 143 -10.77 -16.53 13.29
C ASP A 143 -11.43 -15.31 12.64
N TYR A 144 -11.88 -14.32 13.43
CA TYR A 144 -12.39 -13.06 12.88
C TYR A 144 -11.38 -12.46 11.91
N VAL A 145 -10.10 -12.38 12.29
CA VAL A 145 -9.00 -11.86 11.46
C VAL A 145 -8.17 -12.95 10.80
N GLU A 146 -8.69 -14.18 10.75
CA GLU A 146 -7.94 -15.35 10.28
C GLU A 146 -6.64 -15.59 11.06
N GLY A 147 -6.57 -15.13 12.32
CA GLY A 147 -5.36 -15.14 13.14
C GLY A 147 -4.77 -16.54 13.33
N THR A 148 -5.61 -17.58 13.30
CA THR A 148 -5.16 -18.99 13.34
C THR A 148 -4.28 -19.39 12.16
N LYS A 149 -4.30 -18.65 11.04
CA LYS A 149 -3.47 -18.90 9.85
C LYS A 149 -2.10 -18.24 9.89
N TRP A 150 -1.95 -17.13 10.63
CA TRP A 150 -0.75 -16.27 10.52
C TRP A 150 -0.17 -15.81 11.86
N LEU A 151 -0.94 -15.84 12.95
CA LEU A 151 -0.49 -15.34 14.26
C LEU A 151 0.39 -16.39 14.95
N LEU A 152 1.70 -16.10 15.02
CA LEU A 152 2.66 -16.88 15.79
C LEU A 152 2.65 -16.45 17.27
N PRO A 153 2.94 -17.36 18.22
CA PRO A 153 3.06 -16.99 19.62
C PRO A 153 4.21 -15.99 19.84
N PRO A 154 4.13 -15.11 20.86
CA PRO A 154 5.21 -14.19 21.18
C PRO A 154 6.52 -14.94 21.46
N PRO A 155 7.69 -14.44 21.02
CA PRO A 155 8.98 -15.00 21.40
C PRO A 155 9.12 -14.99 22.93
N THR A 156 9.41 -16.13 23.53
CA THR A 156 9.65 -16.22 24.99
C THR A 156 11.13 -16.02 25.29
N LYS A 157 11.44 -15.33 26.40
CA LYS A 157 12.83 -15.09 26.85
C LYS A 157 13.64 -16.38 27.10
N GLU A 158 12.99 -17.54 27.20
CA GLU A 158 13.68 -18.83 27.31
C GLU A 158 14.32 -19.29 25.98
N MET A 159 13.89 -18.76 24.84
CA MET A 159 14.49 -19.07 23.53
C MET A 159 15.89 -18.46 23.34
N ASP A 160 16.24 -17.42 24.09
CA ASP A 160 17.55 -16.76 23.99
C ASP A 160 18.66 -17.46 24.80
N ALA A 161 18.30 -18.29 25.79
CA ALA A 161 19.24 -18.83 26.77
C ALA A 161 19.70 -20.29 26.54
N LYS A 162 19.07 -21.04 25.62
CA LYS A 162 19.34 -22.48 25.44
C LYS A 162 20.12 -22.88 24.18
N ARG A 163 20.79 -21.94 23.51
CA ARG A 163 21.58 -22.25 22.30
C ARG A 163 22.99 -22.81 22.56
N ILE A 164 23.35 -23.11 23.81
CA ILE A 164 24.63 -23.75 24.15
C ILE A 164 24.39 -24.81 25.22
N GLU A 165 24.18 -26.06 24.78
CA GLU A 165 24.67 -27.33 25.38
C GLU A 165 23.80 -28.52 24.95
N GLY A 166 24.43 -29.48 24.27
CA GLY A 166 24.19 -30.93 24.42
C GLY A 166 22.83 -31.53 24.02
N ASN A 167 22.82 -32.20 22.87
CA ASN A 167 21.99 -33.36 22.48
C ASN A 167 20.91 -33.84 23.47
N GLU A 168 19.63 -33.65 23.14
CA GLU A 168 18.64 -34.73 23.18
C GLU A 168 17.74 -34.68 21.94
N VAL A 169 18.05 -35.61 21.03
CA VAL A 169 17.27 -36.01 19.86
C VAL A 169 15.91 -36.47 20.38
N TYR A 170 14.80 -35.79 20.03
CA TYR A 170 13.46 -36.38 19.77
C TYR A 170 12.35 -35.31 19.56
N ALA A 171 12.57 -34.04 19.92
CA ALA A 171 11.64 -32.95 19.57
C ALA A 171 11.95 -32.26 18.21
N LEU A 172 13.13 -32.51 17.66
CA LEU A 172 13.56 -31.95 16.38
C LEU A 172 12.87 -32.63 15.18
N ALA A 173 12.39 -33.87 15.30
CA ALA A 173 11.93 -34.64 14.14
C ALA A 173 10.59 -34.14 13.54
N MET A 174 9.70 -33.52 14.33
CA MET A 174 8.44 -32.96 13.80
C MET A 174 8.59 -31.53 13.25
N CYS A 175 9.49 -30.71 13.81
CA CYS A 175 9.77 -29.38 13.25
C CYS A 175 10.74 -29.45 12.07
N VAL A 176 11.65 -30.42 12.03
CA VAL A 176 12.61 -30.60 10.92
C VAL A 176 11.99 -31.32 9.74
N SER A 177 10.91 -32.10 9.90
CA SER A 177 10.20 -32.67 8.75
C SER A 177 9.35 -31.65 7.98
N ILE A 178 8.96 -30.53 8.61
CA ILE A 178 8.32 -29.39 7.92
C ILE A 178 9.36 -28.36 7.42
N LEU A 179 10.55 -28.32 8.01
CA LEU A 179 11.65 -27.41 7.62
C LEU A 179 12.69 -28.02 6.66
N LEU A 180 12.55 -29.26 6.18
CA LEU A 180 13.57 -29.92 5.34
C LEU A 180 13.44 -29.72 3.82
N PHE A 181 12.52 -28.89 3.33
CA PHE A 181 12.50 -28.52 1.89
C PHE A 181 12.04 -27.10 1.57
N ALA A 182 11.97 -26.19 2.55
CA ALA A 182 11.97 -24.77 2.21
C ALA A 182 13.43 -24.37 2.04
N SER A 183 13.94 -24.45 0.80
CA SER A 183 15.17 -23.75 0.45
C SER A 183 14.99 -22.30 0.90
N ILE A 184 15.63 -21.90 2.00
CA ILE A 184 15.67 -20.50 2.40
C ILE A 184 16.38 -19.81 1.24
N VAL A 185 15.61 -19.13 0.39
CA VAL A 185 16.17 -18.22 -0.59
C VAL A 185 16.73 -17.09 0.26
N VAL A 186 18.04 -17.14 0.54
CA VAL A 186 18.73 -16.00 1.13
C VAL A 186 18.53 -14.85 0.14
N SER A 187 17.91 -13.76 0.61
CA SER A 187 17.69 -12.58 -0.20
C SER A 187 19.01 -12.14 -0.80
N GLN A 188 19.16 -12.28 -2.10
CA GLN A 188 20.39 -11.85 -2.77
C GLN A 188 20.32 -10.34 -2.94
N PRO A 189 21.36 -9.59 -2.52
CA PRO A 189 21.37 -8.15 -2.70
C PRO A 189 21.43 -7.78 -4.18
N ILE A 190 20.75 -6.69 -4.54
CA ILE A 190 20.87 -6.04 -5.85
C ILE A 190 22.34 -5.71 -6.07
N ARG A 191 22.86 -6.05 -7.25
CA ARG A 191 24.28 -5.83 -7.59
C ARG A 191 24.61 -4.35 -7.59
N ALA A 192 25.74 -3.99 -6.97
CA ALA A 192 26.23 -2.62 -6.94
C ALA A 192 26.64 -2.11 -8.33
N ASP A 193 27.15 -2.98 -9.19
CA ASP A 193 27.45 -2.66 -10.59
C ASP A 193 26.17 -2.75 -11.43
N LYS A 194 25.75 -1.61 -12.00
CA LYS A 194 24.55 -1.50 -12.83
C LYS A 194 24.56 -2.48 -14.01
N SER A 195 25.73 -2.76 -14.59
CA SER A 195 25.87 -3.69 -15.73
C SER A 195 25.52 -5.15 -15.37
N GLN A 196 25.56 -5.49 -14.08
CA GLN A 196 25.26 -6.83 -13.57
C GLN A 196 23.80 -6.99 -13.11
N VAL A 197 23.03 -5.90 -13.00
CA VAL A 197 21.67 -5.92 -12.45
C VAL A 197 20.74 -6.78 -13.29
N GLU A 198 20.82 -6.70 -14.62
CA GLU A 198 19.94 -7.48 -15.49
C GLU A 198 20.23 -8.98 -15.39
N ALA A 199 21.51 -9.37 -15.40
CA ALA A 199 21.91 -10.77 -15.23
C ALA A 199 21.50 -11.32 -13.86
N TRP A 200 21.69 -10.53 -12.79
CA TRP A 200 21.24 -10.87 -11.44
C TRP A 200 19.72 -11.02 -11.36
N PHE A 201 18.96 -10.10 -11.95
CA PHE A 201 17.51 -10.14 -11.93
C PHE A 201 16.99 -11.41 -12.62
N ASN A 202 17.53 -11.73 -13.79
CA ASN A 202 17.13 -12.92 -14.56
C ASN A 202 17.56 -14.25 -13.90
N ASP A 203 18.61 -14.25 -13.08
CA ASP A 203 18.99 -15.42 -12.28
C ASP A 203 18.04 -15.67 -11.10
N ILE A 204 17.36 -14.64 -10.59
CA ILE A 204 16.43 -14.78 -9.46
C ILE A 204 14.98 -14.88 -9.92
N ILE A 205 14.56 -14.05 -10.87
CA ILE A 205 13.19 -13.96 -11.34
C ILE A 205 12.97 -14.92 -12.50
N LYS A 206 12.85 -16.20 -12.14
CA LYS A 206 12.59 -17.30 -13.07
C LYS A 206 11.10 -17.64 -13.20
N PRO A 207 10.68 -18.32 -14.29
CA PRO A 207 9.31 -18.78 -14.47
C PRO A 207 8.80 -19.66 -13.32
N VAL A 208 7.47 -19.75 -13.17
CA VAL A 208 6.80 -20.52 -12.12
C VAL A 208 7.29 -21.98 -12.02
N LYS A 209 7.64 -22.60 -13.16
CA LYS A 209 8.14 -23.99 -13.22
C LYS A 209 9.42 -24.20 -12.41
N GLU A 210 10.23 -23.16 -12.25
CA GLU A 210 11.51 -23.21 -11.53
C GLU A 210 11.38 -22.72 -10.08
N ARG A 211 10.37 -21.90 -9.79
CA ARG A 211 10.19 -21.24 -8.48
C ARG A 211 8.94 -21.63 -7.71
N GLY A 212 8.16 -22.58 -8.19
CA GLY A 212 6.87 -22.95 -7.56
C GLY A 212 6.95 -23.36 -6.08
N LYS A 213 8.12 -23.75 -5.56
CA LYS A 213 8.30 -24.07 -4.13
C LYS A 213 8.48 -22.84 -3.22
N THR A 214 8.87 -21.70 -3.78
CA THR A 214 9.18 -20.47 -3.03
C THR A 214 8.13 -19.38 -3.24
N LEU A 215 7.26 -19.56 -4.23
CA LEU A 215 6.19 -18.63 -4.55
C LEU A 215 4.95 -18.89 -3.69
N ASP A 216 4.08 -17.88 -3.56
CA ASP A 216 2.76 -18.03 -3.00
C ASP A 216 2.00 -19.17 -3.71
N PRO A 217 1.47 -20.17 -2.98
CA PRO A 217 0.68 -21.26 -3.57
C PRO A 217 -0.49 -20.79 -4.45
N GLU A 218 -1.17 -19.69 -4.10
CA GLU A 218 -2.27 -19.15 -4.92
C GLU A 218 -1.75 -18.63 -6.26
N LEU A 219 -0.58 -18.00 -6.27
CA LEU A 219 0.08 -17.58 -7.51
C LEU A 219 0.49 -18.79 -8.34
N VAL A 220 1.07 -19.83 -7.73
CA VAL A 220 1.46 -21.05 -8.44
C VAL A 220 0.25 -21.70 -9.11
N GLU A 221 -0.87 -21.80 -8.39
CA GLU A 221 -2.13 -22.34 -8.93
C GLU A 221 -2.70 -21.44 -10.05
N ALA A 222 -2.56 -20.12 -9.94
CA ALA A 222 -3.01 -19.20 -10.96
C ALA A 222 -2.23 -19.34 -12.28
N GLU A 223 -0.94 -19.69 -12.23
CA GLU A 223 -0.07 -19.79 -13.40
C GLU A 223 -0.14 -21.16 -14.12
N THR A 224 -0.92 -22.14 -13.65
CA THR A 224 -0.95 -23.49 -14.27
C THR A 224 -1.52 -23.49 -15.70
N GLU A 225 -2.52 -22.65 -15.94
CA GLU A 225 -3.24 -22.54 -17.22
C GLU A 225 -3.66 -21.09 -17.47
N PRO A 226 -2.72 -20.22 -17.90
CA PRO A 226 -3.03 -18.84 -18.19
C PRO A 226 -4.01 -18.72 -19.36
N ARG A 227 -5.07 -17.94 -19.18
CA ARG A 227 -6.01 -17.58 -20.26
C ARG A 227 -5.55 -16.31 -20.94
N ILE A 228 -5.51 -16.29 -22.26
CA ILE A 228 -5.23 -15.07 -23.04
C ILE A 228 -6.54 -14.50 -23.57
N ILE A 229 -6.74 -13.20 -23.41
CA ILE A 229 -7.83 -12.42 -23.99
C ILE A 229 -7.23 -11.37 -24.93
N LYS A 230 -7.57 -11.41 -26.22
CA LYS A 230 -7.04 -10.42 -27.19
C LYS A 230 -7.93 -9.18 -27.27
N VAL A 231 -7.34 -8.00 -27.13
CA VAL A 231 -8.00 -6.70 -27.28
C VAL A 231 -7.42 -5.95 -28.47
N MET A 232 -8.25 -5.60 -29.45
CA MET A 232 -7.83 -4.78 -30.60
C MET A 232 -8.93 -3.77 -30.97
N GLN A 233 -8.61 -2.47 -30.84
CA GLN A 233 -9.55 -1.37 -31.11
C GLN A 233 -10.12 -1.39 -32.54
N GLY A 234 -9.29 -1.76 -33.53
CA GLY A 234 -9.67 -1.87 -34.95
C GLY A 234 -10.40 -3.16 -35.35
N GLY A 235 -10.73 -4.03 -34.39
CA GLY A 235 -11.29 -5.36 -34.64
C GLY A 235 -10.23 -6.46 -34.73
N GLY A 236 -10.67 -7.72 -34.76
CA GLY A 236 -9.82 -8.92 -34.80
C GLY A 236 -9.36 -9.45 -33.43
N GLY A 237 -9.61 -8.71 -32.35
CA GLY A 237 -9.53 -9.21 -30.97
C GLY A 237 -10.87 -9.77 -30.52
N GLU A 238 -10.88 -10.47 -29.38
CA GLU A 238 -12.11 -10.88 -28.70
C GLU A 238 -12.92 -9.67 -28.21
N PHE A 239 -12.21 -8.61 -27.80
CA PHE A 239 -12.81 -7.33 -27.43
C PHE A 239 -12.14 -6.18 -28.18
N ASN A 240 -12.89 -5.08 -28.31
CA ASN A 240 -12.38 -3.83 -28.87
C ASN A 240 -12.06 -2.77 -27.81
N THR A 241 -12.31 -3.07 -26.54
CA THR A 241 -12.02 -2.20 -25.39
C THR A 241 -11.41 -3.02 -24.25
N ILE A 242 -10.58 -2.36 -23.45
CA ILE A 242 -9.90 -2.99 -22.30
C ILE A 242 -10.92 -3.27 -21.19
N THR A 243 -11.85 -2.34 -20.95
CA THR A 243 -12.89 -2.46 -19.92
C THR A 243 -13.74 -3.72 -20.13
N LYS A 244 -14.19 -4.00 -21.37
CA LYS A 244 -14.99 -5.20 -21.66
C LYS A 244 -14.20 -6.50 -21.44
N ALA A 245 -12.90 -6.49 -21.74
CA ALA A 245 -12.05 -7.64 -21.47
C ALA A 245 -11.96 -7.91 -19.95
N ILE A 246 -11.78 -6.86 -19.13
CA ILE A 246 -11.77 -6.97 -17.66
C ILE A 246 -13.14 -7.42 -17.12
N GLU A 247 -14.24 -6.86 -17.63
CA GLU A 247 -15.61 -7.24 -17.25
C GLU A 247 -15.88 -8.73 -17.51
N SER A 248 -15.30 -9.29 -18.58
CA SER A 248 -15.44 -10.71 -18.93
C SER A 248 -14.72 -11.68 -17.97
N VAL A 249 -13.81 -11.18 -17.13
CA VAL A 249 -13.13 -11.98 -16.10
C VAL A 249 -14.08 -12.16 -14.91
N PRO A 250 -14.32 -13.39 -14.42
CA PRO A 250 -15.24 -13.61 -13.31
C PRO A 250 -14.72 -13.01 -11.98
N SER A 251 -15.64 -12.63 -11.10
CA SER A 251 -15.29 -12.34 -9.69
C SER A 251 -14.74 -13.59 -9.02
N GLY A 252 -13.71 -13.45 -8.19
CA GLY A 252 -13.00 -14.56 -7.56
C GLY A 252 -12.10 -15.32 -8.53
N ASN A 253 -11.67 -14.69 -9.63
CA ASN A 253 -10.79 -15.31 -10.62
C ASN A 253 -9.55 -15.95 -9.97
N ALA A 254 -9.33 -17.23 -10.20
CA ALA A 254 -8.22 -17.99 -9.61
C ALA A 254 -7.13 -18.36 -10.62
N LYS A 255 -7.22 -17.87 -11.88
CA LYS A 255 -6.28 -18.19 -12.96
C LYS A 255 -5.69 -16.94 -13.57
N ARG A 256 -4.44 -16.97 -13.99
CA ARG A 256 -3.79 -15.85 -14.69
C ARG A 256 -4.59 -15.53 -15.96
N VAL A 257 -5.11 -14.31 -16.05
CA VAL A 257 -5.75 -13.79 -17.27
C VAL A 257 -4.86 -12.73 -17.89
N ILE A 258 -4.34 -13.01 -19.07
CA ILE A 258 -3.48 -12.12 -19.85
C ILE A 258 -4.34 -11.40 -20.88
N ILE A 259 -4.65 -10.13 -20.61
CA ILE A 259 -5.29 -9.23 -21.55
C ILE A 259 -4.19 -8.69 -22.46
N SER A 260 -4.07 -9.30 -23.64
CA SER A 260 -3.10 -8.93 -24.69
C SER A 260 -3.68 -7.79 -25.52
N ILE A 261 -3.13 -6.59 -25.36
CA ILE A 261 -3.63 -5.36 -25.94
C ILE A 261 -2.82 -5.01 -27.18
N GLY A 262 -3.48 -5.02 -28.35
CA GLY A 262 -2.89 -4.58 -29.60
C GLY A 262 -2.64 -3.07 -29.62
N PRO A 263 -1.76 -2.59 -30.51
CA PRO A 263 -1.42 -1.18 -30.61
C PRO A 263 -2.67 -0.31 -30.86
N GLY A 264 -2.69 0.88 -30.28
CA GLY A 264 -3.83 1.78 -30.39
C GLY A 264 -3.87 2.82 -29.28
N SER A 265 -4.92 3.63 -29.29
CA SER A 265 -5.20 4.61 -28.25
C SER A 265 -6.57 4.32 -27.64
N TYR A 266 -6.53 3.75 -26.44
CA TYR A 266 -7.70 3.34 -25.67
C TYR A 266 -8.04 4.46 -24.70
N LYS A 267 -9.04 5.28 -25.05
CA LYS A 267 -9.58 6.32 -24.15
C LYS A 267 -10.65 5.71 -23.25
N GLU A 268 -10.23 5.19 -22.10
CA GLU A 268 -11.07 4.44 -21.15
C GLU A 268 -10.63 4.74 -19.72
N LYS A 269 -11.58 4.86 -18.80
CA LYS A 269 -11.29 4.84 -17.36
C LYS A 269 -11.25 3.39 -16.90
N ILE A 270 -10.05 2.85 -16.72
CA ILE A 270 -9.84 1.43 -16.48
C ILE A 270 -9.77 1.18 -14.98
N LYS A 271 -10.59 0.25 -14.49
CA LYS A 271 -10.52 -0.24 -13.11
C LYS A 271 -10.42 -1.77 -13.12
N ILE A 272 -9.45 -2.30 -12.40
CA ILE A 272 -9.37 -3.72 -12.06
C ILE A 272 -9.80 -3.86 -10.61
N GLU A 273 -11.00 -4.38 -10.41
CA GLU A 273 -11.63 -4.47 -9.10
C GLU A 273 -10.91 -5.48 -8.20
N ARG A 274 -10.94 -5.22 -6.89
CA ARG A 274 -10.31 -6.03 -5.85
C ARG A 274 -10.65 -7.54 -5.92
N ASN A 275 -11.83 -7.88 -6.42
CA ASN A 275 -12.32 -9.24 -6.54
C ASN A 275 -11.89 -9.95 -7.84
N LYS A 276 -11.00 -9.36 -8.66
CA LYS A 276 -10.50 -9.98 -9.90
C LYS A 276 -8.97 -10.11 -9.88
N PRO A 277 -8.38 -11.00 -9.05
CA PRO A 277 -6.93 -11.14 -8.96
C PRO A 277 -6.34 -11.80 -10.21
N PHE A 278 -5.00 -11.75 -10.33
CA PHE A 278 -4.23 -12.39 -11.40
C PHE A 278 -4.51 -11.87 -12.82
N ILE A 279 -4.95 -10.62 -12.97
CA ILE A 279 -5.08 -9.97 -14.28
C ILE A 279 -3.75 -9.36 -14.70
N THR A 280 -3.40 -9.56 -15.97
CA THR A 280 -2.24 -8.94 -16.63
C THR A 280 -2.71 -8.10 -17.80
N LEU A 281 -2.25 -6.86 -17.87
CA LEU A 281 -2.34 -6.03 -19.07
C LEU A 281 -1.00 -6.05 -19.79
N LEU A 282 -0.97 -6.57 -21.01
CA LEU A 282 0.26 -6.78 -21.77
C LEU A 282 0.16 -6.14 -23.16
N GLY A 283 1.09 -5.24 -23.47
CA GLY A 283 1.27 -4.69 -24.81
C GLY A 283 2.48 -5.27 -25.56
N ASP A 284 2.61 -4.88 -26.82
CA ASP A 284 3.82 -5.13 -27.61
C ASP A 284 4.89 -4.09 -27.25
N PRO A 285 6.10 -4.48 -26.79
CA PRO A 285 7.16 -3.53 -26.45
C PRO A 285 7.61 -2.66 -27.64
N LYS A 286 7.38 -3.10 -28.89
CA LYS A 286 7.68 -2.32 -30.09
C LYS A 286 6.57 -1.35 -30.48
N ASN A 287 5.35 -1.60 -30.01
CA ASN A 287 4.14 -0.83 -30.35
C ASN A 287 3.20 -0.75 -29.13
N MET A 288 3.69 -0.16 -28.04
CA MET A 288 2.95 -0.11 -26.78
C MET A 288 1.61 0.63 -26.94
N PRO A 289 0.50 0.07 -26.46
CA PRO A 289 -0.79 0.76 -26.49
C PRO A 289 -0.81 1.95 -25.53
N ASN A 290 -1.54 3.00 -25.92
CA ASN A 290 -1.78 4.17 -25.09
C ASN A 290 -3.11 4.02 -24.35
N LEU A 291 -3.05 3.88 -23.04
CA LEU A 291 -4.19 3.86 -22.13
C LEU A 291 -4.36 5.29 -21.64
N THR A 292 -5.47 5.91 -21.99
CA THR A 292 -5.69 7.35 -21.78
C THR A 292 -7.02 7.62 -21.11
N PHE A 293 -7.06 8.60 -20.22
CA PHE A 293 -8.29 9.19 -19.68
C PHE A 293 -7.97 10.62 -19.23
N ASP A 294 -8.99 11.46 -19.07
CA ASP A 294 -8.87 12.88 -18.72
C ASP A 294 -9.59 13.21 -17.40
N GLY A 295 -9.46 12.31 -16.42
CA GLY A 295 -10.00 12.52 -15.09
C GLY A 295 -9.24 13.60 -14.32
N THR A 296 -9.95 14.52 -13.67
CA THR A 296 -9.35 15.53 -12.78
C THR A 296 -9.75 15.29 -11.33
N ALA A 297 -8.89 15.69 -10.38
CA ALA A 297 -9.22 15.64 -8.96
C ALA A 297 -10.44 16.51 -8.61
N LYS A 298 -10.70 17.59 -9.34
CA LYS A 298 -11.91 18.41 -9.18
C LYS A 298 -13.19 17.62 -9.46
N GLN A 299 -13.15 16.73 -10.46
CA GLN A 299 -14.31 15.93 -10.86
C GLN A 299 -14.44 14.63 -10.06
N TYR A 300 -13.33 13.94 -9.81
CA TYR A 300 -13.33 12.59 -9.28
C TYR A 300 -12.69 12.47 -7.88
N GLY A 301 -12.02 13.51 -7.38
CA GLY A 301 -11.04 13.36 -6.31
C GLY A 301 -9.72 12.77 -6.83
N THR A 302 -8.64 12.88 -6.05
CA THR A 302 -7.29 12.51 -6.51
C THR A 302 -7.21 11.04 -6.95
N VAL A 303 -7.69 10.10 -6.13
CA VAL A 303 -7.59 8.66 -6.39
C VAL A 303 -8.42 8.25 -7.61
N ASP A 304 -9.70 8.64 -7.64
CA ASP A 304 -10.60 8.25 -8.72
C ASP A 304 -10.38 9.07 -10.01
N SER A 305 -9.43 10.01 -10.04
CA SER A 305 -9.06 10.71 -11.26
C SER A 305 -8.16 9.88 -12.20
N ALA A 306 -7.60 8.78 -11.71
CA ALA A 306 -6.64 7.95 -12.44
C ALA A 306 -7.21 7.31 -13.72
N THR A 307 -6.35 7.20 -14.75
CA THR A 307 -6.62 6.47 -15.99
C THR A 307 -6.74 4.97 -15.78
N LEU A 308 -5.86 4.41 -14.94
CA LEU A 308 -5.85 3.01 -14.55
C LEU A 308 -5.85 2.92 -13.02
N ILE A 309 -6.82 2.20 -12.47
CA ILE A 309 -6.94 1.90 -11.04
C ILE A 309 -6.83 0.39 -10.86
N THR A 310 -5.89 -0.06 -10.03
CA THR A 310 -5.72 -1.47 -9.70
C THR A 310 -5.90 -1.68 -8.19
N GLU A 311 -7.03 -2.28 -7.80
CA GLU A 311 -7.30 -2.63 -6.39
C GLU A 311 -7.02 -4.11 -6.09
N SER A 312 -6.60 -4.85 -7.12
CA SER A 312 -6.55 -6.30 -7.15
C SER A 312 -5.14 -6.84 -6.89
N SER A 313 -5.06 -7.99 -6.22
CA SER A 313 -3.79 -8.69 -5.97
C SER A 313 -3.24 -9.32 -7.26
N TYR A 314 -1.91 -9.42 -7.34
CA TYR A 314 -1.19 -10.07 -8.44
C TYR A 314 -1.42 -9.44 -9.82
N PHE A 315 -1.75 -8.15 -9.87
CA PHE A 315 -1.78 -7.38 -11.10
C PHE A 315 -0.39 -7.33 -11.75
N VAL A 316 -0.33 -7.44 -13.07
CA VAL A 316 0.89 -7.19 -13.87
C VAL A 316 0.54 -6.23 -15.00
N GLY A 317 1.33 -5.17 -15.15
CA GLY A 317 1.31 -4.28 -16.32
C GLY A 317 2.67 -4.34 -17.01
N ALA A 318 2.69 -4.63 -18.30
CA ALA A 318 3.94 -4.67 -19.07
C ALA A 318 3.74 -4.11 -20.48
N ASN A 319 4.70 -3.28 -20.91
CA ASN A 319 4.73 -2.67 -22.24
C ASN A 319 3.49 -1.81 -22.53
N LEU A 320 3.16 -0.87 -21.63
CA LEU A 320 1.99 -0.01 -21.73
C LEU A 320 2.40 1.46 -21.55
N ASN A 321 1.74 2.37 -22.27
CA ASN A 321 1.77 3.78 -21.95
C ASN A 321 0.48 4.13 -21.18
N ILE A 322 0.58 4.56 -19.93
CA ILE A 322 -0.56 4.98 -19.12
C ILE A 322 -0.47 6.50 -18.94
N VAL A 323 -1.47 7.23 -19.44
CA VAL A 323 -1.42 8.68 -19.50
C VAL A 323 -2.75 9.27 -19.00
N ASN A 324 -2.67 10.20 -18.05
CA ASN A 324 -3.78 11.11 -17.79
C ASN A 324 -3.64 12.33 -18.72
N THR A 325 -4.61 12.52 -19.60
CA THR A 325 -4.62 13.59 -20.62
C THR A 325 -5.43 14.81 -20.18
N ALA A 326 -5.83 14.89 -18.92
CA ALA A 326 -6.53 16.06 -18.40
C ALA A 326 -5.67 17.32 -18.60
N PRO A 327 -6.30 18.46 -18.95
CA PRO A 327 -5.59 19.73 -19.00
C PRO A 327 -5.10 20.08 -17.59
N ARG A 328 -3.83 20.51 -17.47
CA ARG A 328 -3.19 20.83 -16.20
C ARG A 328 -3.90 22.03 -15.55
N PRO A 329 -4.61 21.87 -14.44
CA PRO A 329 -5.35 22.97 -13.83
C PRO A 329 -4.42 23.80 -12.93
N ASP A 330 -3.31 24.33 -13.48
CA ASP A 330 -2.17 25.03 -12.81
C ASP A 330 -0.76 24.48 -13.19
N GLY A 331 -0.63 23.70 -14.27
CA GLY A 331 0.67 23.11 -14.63
C GLY A 331 1.07 21.86 -13.82
N LYS A 332 0.28 21.42 -12.83
CA LYS A 332 0.59 20.24 -11.99
C LYS A 332 0.11 18.89 -12.55
N MET A 333 0.82 17.82 -12.19
CA MET A 333 0.55 16.44 -12.57
C MET A 333 0.89 15.47 -11.43
N ASP A 334 -0.15 14.89 -10.83
CA ASP A 334 -0.03 13.72 -9.94
C ASP A 334 -0.04 12.46 -10.82
N THR A 335 1.12 11.82 -11.00
CA THR A 335 1.26 10.75 -12.01
C THR A 335 0.94 9.36 -11.46
N LEU A 336 1.48 9.01 -10.29
CA LEU A 336 1.43 7.67 -9.74
C LEU A 336 0.99 7.69 -8.27
N CYS A 337 -0.21 7.19 -8.02
CA CYS A 337 -0.72 6.89 -6.69
C CYS A 337 -0.29 5.47 -6.27
N ASP A 338 0.87 5.38 -5.64
CA ASP A 338 1.50 4.17 -5.10
C ASP A 338 1.02 3.90 -3.65
N ASP A 339 -0.26 3.59 -3.50
CA ASP A 339 -0.94 3.72 -2.19
C ASP A 339 -0.67 2.59 -1.19
N ARG A 340 -1.08 1.34 -1.46
CA ARG A 340 -0.99 0.24 -0.48
C ARG A 340 -0.64 -1.08 -1.13
N GLY A 341 0.23 -1.83 -0.45
CA GLY A 341 0.68 -3.14 -0.89
C GLY A 341 2.17 -3.14 -1.23
N ASN A 342 2.63 -4.30 -1.69
CA ASN A 342 3.98 -4.51 -2.19
C ASN A 342 3.99 -4.29 -3.71
N HIS A 343 4.79 -3.34 -4.19
CA HIS A 343 4.87 -3.03 -5.61
C HIS A 343 6.30 -3.10 -6.15
N PHE A 344 6.43 -3.50 -7.41
CA PHE A 344 7.70 -3.60 -8.09
C PHE A 344 7.60 -2.94 -9.46
N PHE A 345 8.43 -1.92 -9.68
CA PHE A 345 8.53 -1.19 -10.94
C PHE A 345 9.92 -1.41 -11.52
N LYS A 346 10.02 -1.94 -12.73
CA LYS A 346 11.31 -2.17 -13.41
C LYS A 346 11.29 -1.58 -14.80
N ASP A 347 12.39 -0.92 -15.18
CA ASP A 347 12.59 -0.32 -16.51
C ASP A 347 11.44 0.63 -16.92
N CYS A 348 10.87 1.33 -15.92
CA CYS A 348 9.76 2.25 -16.14
C CYS A 348 10.26 3.65 -16.45
N HIS A 349 9.51 4.41 -17.24
CA HIS A 349 9.69 5.84 -17.40
C HIS A 349 8.51 6.56 -16.74
N ILE A 350 8.78 7.28 -15.65
CA ILE A 350 7.76 7.98 -14.86
C ILE A 350 8.04 9.48 -14.98
N ARG A 351 7.04 10.25 -15.42
CA ARG A 351 7.18 11.70 -15.59
C ARG A 351 6.08 12.46 -14.85
N GLY A 352 6.40 13.61 -14.28
CA GLY A 352 5.44 14.42 -13.55
C GLY A 352 6.06 15.73 -13.03
N THR A 353 5.30 16.49 -12.25
CA THR A 353 5.73 17.78 -11.71
C THR A 353 5.77 17.78 -10.19
N VAL A 354 4.61 17.77 -9.53
CA VAL A 354 4.47 17.85 -8.07
C VAL A 354 3.89 16.55 -7.53
N ASP A 355 4.47 16.04 -6.46
CA ASP A 355 4.06 14.83 -5.74
C ASP A 355 3.74 13.64 -6.66
N PHE A 356 4.45 13.54 -7.78
CA PHE A 356 3.97 12.69 -8.86
C PHE A 356 4.21 11.20 -8.61
N ILE A 357 4.87 10.84 -7.51
CA ILE A 357 4.87 9.51 -6.90
C ILE A 357 4.46 9.67 -5.42
N PHE A 358 3.23 9.30 -5.06
CA PHE A 358 2.68 9.52 -3.72
C PHE A 358 1.87 8.33 -3.23
N GLY A 359 1.70 8.19 -1.91
CA GLY A 359 1.05 7.01 -1.31
C GLY A 359 1.83 6.41 -0.14
N SER A 360 1.35 5.27 0.39
CA SER A 360 1.94 4.57 1.54
C SER A 360 2.43 3.16 1.16
N GLY A 361 2.71 2.89 -0.12
CA GLY A 361 3.13 1.59 -0.59
C GLY A 361 4.49 1.16 -0.04
N THR A 362 4.77 -0.14 -0.13
CA THR A 362 6.11 -0.70 0.00
C THR A 362 6.60 -1.04 -1.39
N SER A 363 7.47 -0.20 -1.95
CA SER A 363 7.75 -0.23 -3.39
C SER A 363 9.22 -0.22 -3.72
N LEU A 364 9.62 -1.06 -4.68
CA LEU A 364 10.96 -1.11 -5.22
C LEU A 364 10.93 -0.69 -6.70
N TYR A 365 11.60 0.42 -7.00
CA TYR A 365 11.79 0.98 -8.32
C TYR A 365 13.19 0.64 -8.80
N LEU A 366 13.32 -0.35 -9.69
CA LEU A 366 14.59 -0.87 -10.18
C LEU A 366 14.87 -0.40 -11.61
N ASN A 367 16.00 0.27 -11.83
CA ASN A 367 16.44 0.70 -13.16
C ASN A 367 15.40 1.57 -13.91
N SER A 368 14.61 2.35 -13.18
CA SER A 368 13.59 3.24 -13.75
C SER A 368 14.12 4.66 -13.97
N GLU A 369 13.62 5.32 -15.01
CA GLU A 369 13.87 6.74 -15.27
C GLU A 369 12.75 7.60 -14.72
N ILE A 370 13.12 8.65 -14.01
CA ILE A 370 12.23 9.67 -13.48
C ILE A 370 12.51 10.96 -14.24
N PHE A 371 11.50 11.49 -14.92
CA PHE A 371 11.59 12.73 -15.67
C PHE A 371 10.74 13.82 -15.01
N VAL A 372 11.41 14.82 -14.43
CA VAL A 372 10.75 15.94 -13.75
C VAL A 372 10.42 17.02 -14.76
N GLU A 373 9.16 17.09 -15.14
CA GLU A 373 8.69 18.09 -16.11
C GLU A 373 8.67 19.47 -15.47
N GLY A 374 9.28 20.45 -16.12
CA GLY A 374 9.11 21.85 -15.77
C GLY A 374 7.74 22.36 -16.23
N ASP A 375 7.21 23.36 -15.52
CA ASP A 375 6.04 24.09 -16.00
C ASP A 375 6.39 24.87 -17.29
N PRO A 376 5.71 24.60 -18.43
CA PRO A 376 5.94 25.32 -19.67
C PRO A 376 5.57 26.82 -19.59
N GLU A 377 4.74 27.24 -18.63
CA GLU A 377 4.39 28.66 -18.44
C GLU A 377 5.43 29.43 -17.61
N GLY A 378 6.41 28.71 -17.04
CA GLY A 378 7.55 29.30 -16.36
C GLY A 378 7.26 29.79 -14.94
N ASP A 379 6.17 29.33 -14.32
CA ASP A 379 5.91 29.58 -12.91
C ASP A 379 7.06 28.94 -12.09
N PRO A 380 7.69 29.66 -11.14
CA PRO A 380 8.77 29.14 -10.29
C PRO A 380 8.34 28.02 -9.32
N GLU A 381 7.30 27.25 -9.63
CA GLU A 381 6.73 26.30 -8.70
C GLU A 381 7.60 25.05 -8.52
N MET A 382 7.71 24.67 -7.25
CA MET A 382 8.49 23.55 -6.74
C MET A 382 8.03 22.23 -7.34
N ALA A 383 8.90 21.52 -8.07
CA ALA A 383 8.66 20.16 -8.50
C ALA A 383 9.09 19.17 -7.40
N VAL A 384 8.26 18.16 -7.12
CA VAL A 384 8.48 17.21 -6.04
C VAL A 384 8.27 15.80 -6.56
N ILE A 385 9.31 14.97 -6.46
CA ILE A 385 9.24 13.60 -7.00
C ILE A 385 8.37 12.71 -6.12
N THR A 386 8.64 12.69 -4.81
CA THR A 386 7.92 11.81 -3.89
C THR A 386 7.16 12.53 -2.79
N ALA A 387 5.97 12.05 -2.47
CA ALA A 387 5.19 12.46 -1.31
C ALA A 387 4.71 11.22 -0.55
N GLN A 388 5.64 10.60 0.18
CA GLN A 388 5.39 9.32 0.83
C GLN A 388 4.59 9.52 2.14
N ALA A 389 3.61 8.64 2.36
CA ALA A 389 2.51 8.78 3.32
C ALA A 389 2.63 7.88 4.54
N ARG A 390 3.82 7.39 4.86
CA ARG A 390 4.08 6.61 6.07
C ARG A 390 3.85 7.46 7.31
N GLU A 391 3.07 6.92 8.23
CA GLU A 391 2.49 7.65 9.35
C GLU A 391 3.14 7.26 10.69
N SER A 392 3.94 6.19 10.71
CA SER A 392 4.67 5.77 11.91
C SER A 392 5.99 5.10 11.56
N SER A 393 6.99 5.27 12.44
CA SER A 393 8.26 4.53 12.36
C SER A 393 8.10 3.02 12.54
N SER A 394 6.95 2.55 13.03
CA SER A 394 6.60 1.14 13.17
C SER A 394 6.04 0.50 11.88
N GLU A 395 5.61 1.31 10.91
CA GLU A 395 5.14 0.80 9.62
C GLU A 395 6.34 0.39 8.77
N ASP A 396 6.24 -0.73 8.07
CA ASP A 396 7.29 -1.19 7.15
C ASP A 396 7.01 -0.78 5.69
N THR A 397 6.42 0.39 5.51
CA THR A 397 6.15 1.00 4.19
C THR A 397 7.25 1.95 3.76
N GLY A 398 7.33 2.28 2.47
CA GLY A 398 8.33 3.18 1.94
C GLY A 398 8.76 2.87 0.52
N TYR A 399 9.47 3.80 -0.10
CA TYR A 399 9.97 3.64 -1.47
C TYR A 399 11.48 3.41 -1.48
N SER A 400 11.92 2.42 -2.24
CA SER A 400 13.33 2.19 -2.56
C SER A 400 13.54 2.37 -4.06
N PHE A 401 14.35 3.35 -4.45
CA PHE A 401 14.78 3.59 -5.82
C PHE A 401 16.21 3.08 -5.97
N VAL A 402 16.43 2.15 -6.91
CA VAL A 402 17.73 1.48 -7.08
C VAL A 402 18.14 1.51 -8.55
N HIS A 403 19.36 1.97 -8.84
CA HIS A 403 19.92 2.09 -10.21
C HIS A 403 19.12 2.97 -11.18
N GLY A 404 18.21 3.79 -10.65
CA GLY A 404 17.42 4.72 -11.43
C GLY A 404 18.22 5.91 -11.97
N ARG A 405 17.54 6.72 -12.77
CA ARG A 405 18.07 7.99 -13.28
C ARG A 405 17.02 9.07 -13.09
N ILE A 406 17.41 10.23 -12.57
CA ILE A 406 16.54 11.39 -12.41
C ILE A 406 17.04 12.51 -13.31
N THR A 407 16.16 12.93 -14.21
CA THR A 407 16.39 14.03 -15.15
C THR A 407 15.20 14.97 -15.18
N GLY A 408 15.28 16.08 -15.92
CA GLY A 408 14.11 16.93 -16.09
C GLY A 408 14.43 18.28 -16.71
N THR A 409 13.38 19.06 -16.91
CA THR A 409 13.44 20.47 -17.36
C THR A 409 13.00 21.44 -16.27
N ALA A 410 12.49 20.92 -15.15
CA ALA A 410 12.10 21.73 -13.99
C ALA A 410 13.32 22.43 -13.39
N LYS A 411 13.12 23.68 -12.95
CA LYS A 411 14.19 24.53 -12.40
C LYS A 411 14.43 24.32 -10.91
N ASP A 412 13.39 23.96 -10.16
CA ASP A 412 13.45 23.73 -8.72
C ASP A 412 12.83 22.37 -8.39
N VAL A 413 13.69 21.38 -8.13
CA VAL A 413 13.32 19.96 -8.05
C VAL A 413 13.71 19.40 -6.70
N PHE A 414 12.81 18.66 -6.08
CA PHE A 414 12.99 18.06 -4.77
C PHE A 414 12.77 16.55 -4.88
N LEU A 415 13.68 15.73 -4.31
CA LEU A 415 13.50 14.27 -4.29
C LEU A 415 12.23 13.85 -3.56
N GLY A 416 11.76 14.64 -2.60
CA GLY A 416 10.46 14.43 -1.99
C GLY A 416 10.13 15.42 -0.88
N ARG A 417 8.89 15.30 -0.39
CA ARG A 417 8.37 16.00 0.79
C ARG A 417 7.54 15.06 1.66
N ALA A 418 7.39 15.41 2.94
CA ALA A 418 6.57 14.62 3.84
C ALA A 418 5.09 14.80 3.52
N TRP A 419 4.40 13.74 3.09
CA TRP A 419 2.93 13.78 3.07
C TRP A 419 2.36 13.48 4.46
N LYS A 420 2.95 12.51 5.17
CA LYS A 420 2.59 12.12 6.53
C LYS A 420 3.78 12.20 7.49
N SER A 421 3.57 11.85 8.75
CA SER A 421 4.50 12.16 9.84
C SER A 421 5.81 11.39 9.86
N SER A 422 5.94 10.26 9.14
CA SER A 422 7.15 9.41 9.16
C SER A 422 7.56 8.86 7.79
N PRO A 423 7.65 9.68 6.72
CA PRO A 423 7.91 9.20 5.37
C PRO A 423 9.22 8.44 5.29
N ARG A 424 9.26 7.40 4.44
CA ARG A 424 10.47 6.60 4.18
C ARG A 424 10.71 6.49 2.68
N VAL A 425 11.77 7.15 2.20
CA VAL A 425 12.23 7.04 0.81
C VAL A 425 13.75 6.92 0.78
N VAL A 426 14.25 5.98 -0.01
CA VAL A 426 15.68 5.72 -0.17
C VAL A 426 16.04 5.73 -1.65
N TYR A 427 17.06 6.50 -2.01
CA TYR A 427 17.68 6.48 -3.33
C TYR A 427 19.04 5.81 -3.24
N SER A 428 19.25 4.77 -4.03
CA SER A 428 20.48 3.97 -4.05
C SER A 428 21.02 3.82 -5.46
N TYR A 429 22.31 4.08 -5.66
CA TYR A 429 22.95 4.02 -6.98
C TYR A 429 22.21 4.81 -8.07
N THR A 430 21.47 5.86 -7.67
CA THR A 430 20.68 6.69 -8.57
C THR A 430 21.56 7.79 -9.15
N GLU A 431 21.55 7.92 -10.47
CA GLU A 431 22.17 9.05 -11.18
C GLU A 431 21.21 10.24 -11.20
N MET A 432 21.69 11.42 -10.80
CA MET A 432 20.91 12.64 -10.69
C MET A 432 21.54 13.76 -11.53
N ASP A 433 20.80 14.26 -12.53
CA ASP A 433 21.14 15.51 -13.23
C ASP A 433 21.04 16.71 -12.25
N GLU A 434 21.27 17.94 -12.72
CA GLU A 434 21.25 19.13 -11.85
C GLU A 434 19.85 19.32 -11.22
N ILE A 435 19.76 19.03 -9.92
CA ILE A 435 18.55 19.00 -9.10
C ILE A 435 18.82 19.88 -7.87
N ASN A 436 17.93 20.82 -7.58
CA ASN A 436 18.02 21.65 -6.37
C ASN A 436 17.71 20.82 -5.10
N GLY A 437 17.98 21.36 -3.91
CA GLY A 437 17.96 20.59 -2.65
C GLY A 437 16.58 20.04 -2.22
N LEU A 438 16.49 19.47 -1.01
CA LEU A 438 15.25 18.97 -0.38
C LEU A 438 14.60 20.04 0.52
N THR A 439 13.30 19.95 0.89
CA THR A 439 12.66 20.84 1.90
C THR A 439 12.14 20.08 3.13
N ARG A 440 12.23 20.77 4.28
CA ARG A 440 11.81 20.49 5.69
C ARG A 440 10.56 19.60 5.91
N LYS A 441 10.30 18.97 7.07
CA LYS A 441 10.95 18.71 8.39
C LYS A 441 10.31 17.38 8.85
N THR A 442 11.11 16.48 9.46
CA THR A 442 10.78 15.09 9.90
C THR A 442 10.56 14.06 8.78
N VAL A 443 11.67 13.50 8.25
CA VAL A 443 11.61 12.46 7.20
C VAL A 443 12.77 11.46 7.31
N TYR A 444 12.54 10.17 7.04
CA TYR A 444 13.59 9.20 6.71
C TYR A 444 13.85 9.25 5.20
N TYR A 445 14.68 10.20 4.78
CA TYR A 445 15.20 10.27 3.42
C TYR A 445 16.67 9.86 3.42
N GLY A 446 16.95 8.78 2.69
CA GLY A 446 18.28 8.20 2.57
C GLY A 446 18.80 8.31 1.15
N GLU A 447 20.07 8.71 1.01
CA GLU A 447 20.81 8.59 -0.23
C GLU A 447 22.00 7.64 0.01
N TYR A 448 22.23 6.72 -0.93
CA TYR A 448 23.30 5.74 -0.86
C TYR A 448 24.00 5.59 -2.21
N LYS A 449 25.26 6.02 -2.28
CA LYS A 449 26.10 5.92 -3.48
C LYS A 449 25.42 6.49 -4.74
N CYS A 450 24.61 7.54 -4.59
CA CYS A 450 24.07 8.33 -5.70
C CYS A 450 25.19 9.10 -6.40
N THR A 451 25.02 9.35 -7.70
CA THR A 451 26.02 10.01 -8.56
C THR A 451 25.38 11.09 -9.42
N GLY A 452 26.19 11.84 -10.16
CA GLY A 452 25.72 12.95 -11.01
C GLY A 452 25.78 14.32 -10.31
N LYS A 453 25.43 15.37 -11.05
CA LYS A 453 25.56 16.76 -10.59
C LYS A 453 24.58 17.11 -9.47
N GLY A 454 23.40 16.47 -9.44
CA GLY A 454 22.39 16.66 -8.41
C GLY A 454 22.64 15.89 -7.12
N ALA A 455 23.54 14.90 -7.12
CA ALA A 455 23.87 14.09 -5.95
C ALA A 455 24.95 14.79 -5.09
N THR A 456 24.60 15.94 -4.49
CA THR A 456 25.52 16.74 -3.68
C THR A 456 25.09 16.76 -2.20
N PRO A 457 25.60 15.85 -1.35
CA PRO A 457 25.17 15.75 0.05
C PRO A 457 25.29 17.06 0.85
N ALA A 458 26.26 17.91 0.51
CA ALA A 458 26.47 19.20 1.17
C ALA A 458 25.34 20.22 0.93
N THR A 459 24.54 20.05 -0.12
CA THR A 459 23.40 20.94 -0.44
C THR A 459 22.09 20.44 0.17
N ARG A 460 22.10 19.25 0.79
CA ARG A 460 20.90 18.64 1.38
C ARG A 460 20.55 19.27 2.72
N GLU A 461 19.26 19.19 3.04
CA GLU A 461 18.76 19.46 4.38
C GLU A 461 19.38 18.50 5.40
N LYS A 462 19.61 18.98 6.63
CA LYS A 462 20.34 18.23 7.67
C LYS A 462 19.70 16.89 8.09
N PHE A 463 18.42 16.70 7.80
CA PHE A 463 17.71 15.45 8.13
C PHE A 463 17.91 14.36 7.07
N VAL A 464 18.43 14.71 5.89
CA VAL A 464 18.73 13.75 4.83
C VAL A 464 19.97 12.97 5.22
N LYS A 465 19.86 11.65 5.21
CA LYS A 465 20.92 10.75 5.65
C LYS A 465 21.69 10.21 4.46
N GLN A 466 23.01 10.36 4.49
CA GLN A 466 23.88 9.53 3.68
C GLN A 466 24.00 8.17 4.38
N LEU A 467 23.43 7.13 3.79
CA LEU A 467 23.37 5.82 4.41
C LEU A 467 24.73 5.13 4.37
N SER A 468 25.07 4.40 5.43
CA SER A 468 26.12 3.39 5.40
C SER A 468 25.68 2.13 4.66
N ASP A 469 26.63 1.26 4.31
CA ASP A 469 26.33 -0.02 3.64
C ASP A 469 25.29 -0.85 4.42
N ALA A 470 25.41 -0.94 5.75
CA ALA A 470 24.48 -1.67 6.62
C ALA A 470 23.08 -1.03 6.70
N GLU A 471 22.99 0.29 6.58
CA GLU A 471 21.71 1.01 6.61
C GLU A 471 20.98 0.97 5.27
N ALA A 472 21.71 0.80 4.17
CA ALA A 472 21.15 0.66 2.83
C ALA A 472 20.73 -0.78 2.51
N GLU A 473 21.39 -1.79 3.11
CA GLU A 473 21.15 -3.22 2.84
C GLU A 473 19.67 -3.63 2.82
N PRO A 474 18.80 -3.24 3.77
CA PRO A 474 17.39 -3.64 3.77
C PRO A 474 16.60 -3.12 2.57
N PHE A 475 17.06 -2.05 1.92
CA PHE A 475 16.41 -1.41 0.77
C PHE A 475 16.96 -1.94 -0.57
N LEU A 476 17.99 -2.78 -0.53
CA LEU A 476 18.72 -3.28 -1.71
C LEU A 476 18.49 -4.77 -1.95
N VAL A 477 17.32 -5.28 -1.57
CA VAL A 477 16.94 -6.68 -1.72
C VAL A 477 15.51 -6.79 -2.24
N LEU A 478 15.20 -7.86 -2.97
CA LEU A 478 13.83 -8.11 -3.45
C LEU A 478 12.85 -8.36 -2.31
N ASP A 479 13.33 -8.86 -1.17
CA ASP A 479 12.48 -9.09 -0.01
C ASP A 479 12.01 -7.81 0.69
N TYR A 480 12.57 -6.65 0.34
CA TYR A 480 12.01 -5.36 0.74
C TYR A 480 10.52 -5.26 0.36
N VAL A 481 10.14 -5.87 -0.77
CA VAL A 481 8.75 -5.97 -1.25
C VAL A 481 8.24 -7.41 -1.23
N GLU A 482 8.89 -8.30 -0.48
CA GLU A 482 8.62 -9.75 -0.49
C GLU A 482 8.67 -10.39 -1.90
N GLY A 483 9.43 -9.81 -2.83
CA GLY A 483 9.43 -10.20 -4.25
C GLY A 483 9.83 -11.66 -4.49
N THR A 484 10.57 -12.30 -3.57
CA THR A 484 10.89 -13.73 -3.68
C THR A 484 9.65 -14.64 -3.59
N LYS A 485 8.54 -14.13 -3.05
CA LYS A 485 7.27 -14.87 -2.89
C LYS A 485 6.29 -14.68 -4.03
N TRP A 486 6.35 -13.59 -4.79
CA TRP A 486 5.29 -13.27 -5.76
C TRP A 486 5.77 -12.76 -7.12
N LEU A 487 7.02 -12.30 -7.24
CA LEU A 487 7.48 -11.70 -8.48
C LEU A 487 7.84 -12.79 -9.51
N LEU A 488 7.21 -12.72 -10.68
CA LEU A 488 7.46 -13.56 -11.84
C LEU A 488 7.86 -12.69 -13.04
N PRO A 489 8.59 -13.24 -14.03
CA PRO A 489 8.81 -12.53 -15.28
C PRO A 489 7.46 -12.24 -15.97
N PRO A 490 7.33 -11.13 -16.73
CA PRO A 490 6.12 -10.86 -17.50
C PRO A 490 5.75 -12.06 -18.40
N PRO A 491 4.47 -12.41 -18.50
CA PRO A 491 4.05 -13.54 -19.31
C PRO A 491 4.31 -13.28 -20.80
N THR A 492 4.71 -14.33 -21.52
CA THR A 492 4.85 -14.28 -22.98
C THR A 492 3.58 -14.76 -23.64
N VAL A 493 3.07 -14.02 -24.62
CA VAL A 493 1.96 -14.47 -25.48
C VAL A 493 2.55 -15.16 -26.72
N PRO A 494 2.17 -16.40 -27.04
CA PRO A 494 2.55 -17.02 -28.31
C PRO A 494 2.06 -16.19 -29.49
N ASN A 495 2.92 -15.99 -30.49
CA ASN A 495 2.59 -15.28 -31.73
C ASN A 495 1.40 -15.91 -32.47
#